data_AF-A0A2J6IFR0-F1
#
_entry.id   AF-A0A2J6IFR0-F1
#
_cell.length_a   1.000
_cell.length_b   1.000
_cell.length_c   1.000
_cell.angle_alpha   90.00
_cell.angle_beta   90.00
_cell.angle_gamma   90.00
#
_symmetry.space_group_name_H-M   'P 1'
#
loop_
_entity.id
_entity.type
_entity.pdbx_description
1 polymer ?
#
loop_
_entity_poly.entity_id
_entity_poly.type
_entity_poly.pdbx_seq_one_letter_code
_entity_poly.pdbx_strand_id
1 'polypeptide(L)'
;MKQLYFVIAFIFLFVNANAQEKKDLKPYWNNGLNFSSPEKDFSVKIGGRIQYDLMFMSQDSSLNSNFDALNGTEFRRLRLYTSGTVFKSIKYKLQLDFSGNKVDIKDAYIKFTKIPWVGNFTVGNFKEPRGFEMICSSNFISFMERSLVNVYDNDRNLGI
;
A
#
# COMPACT_ATOMS: atom_id res chain seq x y z
N MET A 1 -27.78 -19.47 -40.61
CA MET A 1 -26.39 -18.96 -40.56
C MET A 1 -26.24 -17.47 -40.86
N LYS A 2 -27.05 -16.84 -41.73
CA LYS A 2 -26.90 -15.39 -42.06
C LYS A 2 -27.24 -14.41 -40.92
N GLN A 3 -28.12 -14.77 -39.97
CA GLN A 3 -28.48 -13.90 -38.84
C GLN A 3 -27.40 -13.85 -37.73
N LEU A 4 -26.56 -14.87 -37.63
CA LEU A 4 -25.49 -14.92 -36.63
C LEU A 4 -24.36 -13.92 -36.96
N TYR A 5 -24.05 -13.72 -38.24
CA TYR A 5 -23.08 -12.71 -38.69
C TYR A 5 -23.56 -11.27 -38.42
N PHE A 6 -24.86 -11.02 -38.50
CA PHE A 6 -25.42 -9.70 -38.18
C PHE A 6 -25.30 -9.36 -36.69
N VAL A 7 -25.51 -10.33 -35.79
CA VAL A 7 -25.35 -10.16 -34.35
C VAL A 7 -23.88 -9.97 -33.97
N ILE A 8 -22.97 -10.74 -34.58
CA ILE A 8 -21.52 -10.59 -34.37
C ILE A 8 -21.03 -9.22 -34.89
N ALA A 9 -21.54 -8.75 -36.04
CA ALA A 9 -21.24 -7.42 -36.55
C ALA A 9 -21.78 -6.31 -35.64
N PHE A 10 -22.97 -6.48 -35.06
CA PHE A 10 -23.56 -5.52 -34.12
C PHE A 10 -22.77 -5.44 -32.81
N ILE A 11 -22.30 -6.58 -32.29
CA ILE A 11 -21.42 -6.63 -31.11
C ILE A 11 -20.06 -5.97 -31.41
N PHE A 12 -19.48 -6.21 -32.59
CA PHE A 12 -18.24 -5.52 -33.00
C PHE A 12 -18.43 -4.01 -33.16
N LEU A 13 -19.58 -3.55 -33.65
CA LEU A 13 -19.91 -2.12 -33.75
C LEU A 13 -20.10 -1.47 -32.36
N PHE A 14 -20.67 -2.18 -31.38
CA PHE A 14 -20.81 -1.68 -30.01
C PHE A 14 -19.48 -1.63 -29.22
N VAL A 15 -18.56 -2.57 -29.50
CA VAL A 15 -17.21 -2.56 -28.88
C VAL A 15 -16.38 -1.38 -29.42
N ASN A 16 -16.54 -1.02 -30.70
CA ASN A 16 -15.86 0.15 -31.28
C ASN A 16 -16.54 1.48 -30.97
N ALA A 17 -17.86 1.49 -30.70
CA ALA A 17 -18.59 2.71 -30.31
C ALA A 17 -18.25 3.19 -28.89
N ASN A 18 -17.72 2.31 -28.03
CA ASN A 18 -17.04 2.69 -26.79
C ASN A 18 -15.57 3.01 -27.04
N ALA A 19 -15.27 3.66 -28.17
CA ALA A 19 -14.02 4.40 -28.36
C ALA A 19 -13.83 5.29 -27.13
N GLN A 20 -12.82 4.94 -26.32
CA GLN A 20 -12.50 5.58 -25.07
C GLN A 20 -12.49 7.10 -25.27
N GLU A 21 -13.42 7.82 -24.61
CA GLU A 21 -13.14 9.20 -24.24
C GLU A 21 -11.74 9.19 -23.62
N LYS A 22 -10.85 10.04 -24.14
CA LYS A 22 -9.53 10.23 -23.58
C LYS A 22 -9.69 10.66 -22.13
N LYS A 23 -9.68 9.69 -21.21
CA LYS A 23 -9.59 9.93 -19.78
C LYS A 23 -8.14 10.30 -19.48
N ASP A 24 -7.78 11.53 -19.85
CA ASP A 24 -6.44 12.04 -19.68
C ASP A 24 -6.07 11.98 -18.19
N LEU A 25 -5.13 11.11 -17.85
CA LEU A 25 -4.59 11.01 -16.52
C LEU A 25 -3.71 12.24 -16.26
N LYS A 26 -4.16 13.12 -15.37
CA LYS A 26 -3.41 14.33 -15.02
C LYS A 26 -2.33 13.98 -13.99
N PRO A 27 -1.04 14.19 -14.30
CA PRO A 27 0.02 14.06 -13.31
C PRO A 27 -0.02 15.25 -12.35
N TYR A 28 0.20 15.00 -11.06
CA TYR A 28 0.39 16.05 -10.06
C TYR A 28 1.23 15.53 -8.89
N TRP A 29 1.86 16.46 -8.17
CA TRP A 29 2.63 16.15 -6.97
C TRP A 29 1.81 16.43 -5.71
N ASN A 30 1.65 15.42 -4.86
CA ASN A 30 1.06 15.55 -3.53
C ASN A 30 1.60 14.43 -2.63
N ASN A 31 2.69 14.72 -1.92
CA ASN A 31 3.42 13.76 -1.09
C ASN A 31 3.70 12.44 -1.85
N GLY A 32 4.18 12.58 -3.09
CA GLY A 32 4.35 11.51 -4.07
C GLY A 32 3.84 11.91 -5.46
N LEU A 33 4.16 11.08 -6.46
CA LEU A 33 3.71 11.24 -7.83
C LEU A 33 2.31 10.64 -7.99
N ASN A 34 1.36 11.45 -8.41
CA ASN A 34 -0.03 11.03 -8.56
C ASN A 34 -0.48 11.22 -10.01
N PHE A 35 -1.37 10.36 -10.46
CA PHE A 35 -2.10 10.42 -11.72
C PHE A 35 -3.58 10.22 -11.41
N SER A 36 -4.47 11.07 -11.94
CA SER A 36 -5.91 10.90 -11.77
C SER A 36 -6.66 11.26 -13.04
N SER A 37 -7.71 10.49 -13.36
CA SER A 37 -8.67 10.87 -14.39
C SER A 37 -9.58 12.00 -13.88
N PRO A 38 -10.15 12.84 -14.75
CA PRO A 38 -11.06 13.92 -14.35
C PRO A 38 -12.28 13.41 -13.58
N GLU A 39 -12.86 12.29 -14.01
CA GLU A 39 -14.04 11.67 -13.40
C GLU A 39 -13.71 10.83 -12.15
N LYS A 40 -12.42 10.76 -11.76
CA LYS A 40 -11.89 9.94 -10.65
C LYS A 40 -12.17 8.44 -10.78
N ASP A 41 -12.38 7.96 -12.00
CA ASP A 41 -12.53 6.53 -12.29
C ASP A 41 -11.23 5.78 -12.07
N PHE A 42 -10.10 6.43 -12.41
CA PHE A 42 -8.77 5.89 -12.27
C PHE A 42 -7.89 6.85 -11.50
N SER A 43 -7.15 6.31 -10.53
CA SER A 43 -6.06 7.01 -9.87
C SER A 43 -4.91 6.08 -9.59
N VAL A 44 -3.69 6.60 -9.71
CA VAL A 44 -2.45 5.92 -9.37
C VAL A 44 -1.59 6.89 -8.58
N LYS A 45 -1.07 6.44 -7.45
CA LYS A 45 -0.11 7.15 -6.62
C LYS A 45 1.11 6.28 -6.44
N ILE A 46 2.26 6.81 -6.84
CA ILE A 46 3.58 6.26 -6.57
C ILE A 46 4.20 7.10 -5.47
N GLY A 47 4.66 6.46 -4.41
CA GLY A 47 5.29 7.14 -3.29
C GLY A 47 6.32 6.26 -2.60
N GLY A 48 6.92 6.83 -1.57
CA GLY A 48 7.90 6.12 -0.77
C GLY A 48 8.00 6.66 0.65
N ARG A 49 8.91 6.06 1.40
CA ARG A 49 9.29 6.47 2.75
C ARG A 49 10.73 6.08 3.00
N ILE A 50 11.49 7.03 3.54
CA ILE A 50 12.85 6.78 4.03
C ILE A 50 12.86 7.22 5.49
N GLN A 51 13.29 6.32 6.37
CA GLN A 51 13.60 6.59 7.76
C GLN A 51 14.95 5.96 8.04
N TYR A 52 15.90 6.81 8.43
CA TYR A 52 17.27 6.43 8.72
C TYR A 52 17.60 6.84 10.14
N ASP A 53 18.17 5.89 10.88
CA ASP A 53 18.41 6.00 12.30
C ASP A 53 19.88 6.04 12.60
N LEU A 54 20.19 6.78 13.66
CA LEU A 54 21.49 6.82 14.30
C LEU A 54 21.26 6.52 15.78
N MET A 55 21.96 5.53 16.32
CA MET A 55 21.86 5.15 17.72
C MET A 55 23.23 5.30 18.37
N PHE A 56 23.26 6.04 19.47
CA PHE A 56 24.41 6.15 20.36
C PHE A 56 24.02 5.63 21.74
N MET A 57 24.79 4.68 22.26
CA MET A 57 24.55 4.04 23.54
C MET A 57 25.74 4.25 24.49
N SER A 58 25.40 4.41 25.76
CA SER A 58 26.31 4.38 26.88
C SER A 58 25.67 3.52 27.96
N GLN A 59 26.34 2.47 28.39
CA GLN A 59 25.81 1.50 29.34
C GLN A 59 26.91 0.95 30.25
N ASP A 60 26.49 0.43 31.40
CA ASP A 60 27.40 -0.11 32.41
C ASP A 60 28.17 -1.33 31.91
N SER A 61 29.33 -1.58 32.53
CA SER A 61 30.22 -2.69 32.17
C SER A 61 29.55 -4.06 32.27
N SER A 62 28.61 -4.23 33.19
CA SER A 62 27.82 -5.46 33.34
C SER A 62 26.87 -5.71 32.17
N LEU A 63 26.35 -4.66 31.50
CA LEU A 63 25.53 -4.81 30.30
C LEU A 63 26.41 -5.07 29.07
N ASN A 64 27.55 -4.40 28.97
CA ASN A 64 28.52 -4.63 27.88
C ASN A 64 29.07 -6.06 27.87
N SER A 65 29.16 -6.73 29.02
CA SER A 65 29.63 -8.11 29.09
C SER A 65 28.57 -9.15 28.74
N ASN A 66 27.29 -8.78 28.77
CA ASN A 66 26.16 -9.69 28.53
C ASN A 66 25.40 -9.41 27.22
N PHE A 67 25.55 -8.23 26.64
CA PHE A 67 24.81 -7.80 25.44
C PHE A 67 25.71 -7.03 24.47
N ASP A 68 25.63 -7.38 23.18
CA ASP A 68 26.33 -6.69 22.08
C ASP A 68 25.60 -5.41 21.64
N ALA A 69 25.30 -4.54 22.60
CA ALA A 69 24.67 -3.26 22.33
C ALA A 69 25.73 -2.23 21.93
N LEU A 70 25.86 -1.99 20.61
CA LEU A 70 26.82 -1.02 20.05
C LEU A 70 26.12 0.16 19.40
N ASN A 71 26.84 1.28 19.28
CA ASN A 71 26.43 2.37 18.40
C ASN A 71 26.21 1.84 16.99
N GLY A 72 25.17 2.33 16.32
CA GLY A 72 24.76 1.76 15.06
C GLY A 72 23.93 2.71 14.24
N THR A 73 23.79 2.35 12.98
CA THR A 73 22.92 3.05 12.05
C THR A 73 22.11 2.03 11.27
N GLU A 74 20.88 2.38 10.93
CA GLU A 74 20.05 1.53 10.09
C GLU A 74 19.07 2.34 9.27
N PHE A 75 18.68 1.79 8.11
CA PHE A 75 17.40 2.19 7.52
C PHE A 75 16.30 1.47 8.28
N ARG A 76 15.63 2.14 9.22
CA ARG A 76 14.44 1.58 9.87
C ARG A 76 13.37 1.23 8.83
N ARG A 77 13.18 2.10 7.82
CA ARG A 77 12.21 1.92 6.73
C ARG A 77 12.77 2.48 5.44
N LEU A 78 12.81 1.65 4.40
CA LEU A 78 13.14 2.09 3.04
C LEU A 78 12.07 1.53 2.12
N ARG A 79 10.96 2.25 1.99
CA ARG A 79 9.76 1.74 1.33
C ARG A 79 9.46 2.46 0.04
N LEU A 80 9.03 1.69 -0.95
CA LEU A 80 8.38 2.18 -2.16
C LEU A 80 7.00 1.55 -2.27
N TYR A 81 6.03 2.33 -2.74
CA TYR A 81 4.67 1.83 -2.92
C TYR A 81 3.99 2.43 -4.14
N THR A 82 3.07 1.65 -4.68
CA THR A 82 2.04 2.10 -5.60
C THR A 82 0.67 1.81 -4.99
N SER A 83 -0.28 2.72 -5.18
CA SER A 83 -1.65 2.56 -4.72
C SER A 83 -2.59 3.29 -5.65
N GLY A 84 -3.85 2.88 -5.71
CA GLY A 84 -4.75 3.51 -6.64
C GLY A 84 -6.19 3.09 -6.51
N THR A 85 -7.03 3.69 -7.35
CA THR A 85 -8.44 3.34 -7.52
C THR A 85 -8.70 3.02 -8.98
N VAL A 86 -9.50 1.99 -9.22
CA VAL A 86 -9.94 1.49 -10.51
C VAL A 86 -11.46 1.40 -10.47
N PHE A 87 -12.14 1.92 -11.49
CA PHE A 87 -13.61 1.94 -11.60
C PHE A 87 -14.34 2.50 -10.36
N LYS A 88 -13.75 3.51 -9.69
CA LYS A 88 -14.27 4.16 -8.46
C LYS A 88 -14.50 3.25 -7.24
N SER A 89 -14.38 1.94 -7.39
CA SER A 89 -14.87 0.93 -6.45
C SER A 89 -13.78 -0.07 -6.05
N ILE A 90 -12.77 -0.28 -6.89
CA ILE A 90 -11.66 -1.19 -6.60
C ILE A 90 -10.46 -0.35 -6.19
N LYS A 91 -9.92 -0.56 -5.00
CA LYS A 91 -8.69 0.05 -4.52
C LYS A 91 -7.60 -1.01 -4.46
N TYR A 92 -6.36 -0.62 -4.70
CA TYR A 92 -5.22 -1.52 -4.54
C TYR A 92 -4.08 -0.81 -3.84
N LYS A 93 -3.18 -1.61 -3.26
CA LYS A 93 -1.90 -1.14 -2.77
C LYS A 93 -0.87 -2.25 -2.86
N LEU A 94 0.31 -1.89 -3.37
CA LEU A 94 1.53 -2.69 -3.30
C LEU A 94 2.62 -1.84 -2.65
N GLN A 95 3.24 -2.34 -1.60
CA GLN A 95 4.30 -1.66 -0.85
C GLN A 95 5.41 -2.65 -0.50
N LEU A 96 6.63 -2.33 -0.93
CA LEU A 96 7.84 -3.08 -0.65
C LEU A 96 8.70 -2.30 0.34
N ASP A 97 9.41 -3.02 1.22
CA ASP A 97 10.42 -2.49 2.14
C ASP A 97 11.77 -3.11 1.81
N PHE A 98 12.79 -2.27 1.71
CA PHE A 98 14.16 -2.63 1.38
C PHE A 98 15.11 -2.48 2.59
N SER A 99 14.57 -2.20 3.78
CA SER A 99 15.38 -2.11 5.00
C SER A 99 16.02 -3.46 5.36
N GLY A 100 17.19 -3.40 6.01
CA GLY A 100 17.89 -4.60 6.48
C GLY A 100 18.44 -5.49 5.36
N ASN A 101 18.77 -4.92 4.19
CA ASN A 101 19.35 -5.63 3.03
C ASN A 101 18.50 -6.80 2.49
N LYS A 102 17.19 -6.74 2.69
CA LYS A 102 16.22 -7.71 2.19
C LYS A 102 15.00 -7.01 1.61
N VAL A 103 14.19 -7.75 0.86
CA VAL A 103 12.92 -7.25 0.31
C VAL A 103 11.76 -7.89 1.06
N ASP A 104 11.02 -7.09 1.81
CA ASP A 104 9.79 -7.50 2.48
C ASP A 104 8.56 -6.90 1.79
N ILE A 105 7.53 -7.71 1.56
CA ILE A 105 6.21 -7.22 1.15
C ILE A 105 5.49 -6.70 2.39
N LYS A 106 5.23 -5.39 2.46
CA LYS A 106 4.40 -4.81 3.53
C LYS A 106 2.94 -4.90 3.13
N ASP A 107 2.45 -4.05 2.23
CA ASP A 107 1.05 -4.14 1.80
C ASP A 107 0.97 -4.73 0.38
N ALA A 108 0.10 -5.70 0.15
CA ALA A 108 -0.20 -6.26 -1.17
C ALA A 108 -1.66 -6.74 -1.18
N TYR A 109 -2.59 -5.84 -1.44
CA TYR A 109 -4.02 -6.14 -1.34
C TYR A 109 -4.85 -5.44 -2.42
N ILE A 110 -6.03 -6.01 -2.65
CA ILE A 110 -7.13 -5.41 -3.40
C ILE A 110 -8.30 -5.22 -2.44
N LYS A 111 -8.96 -4.07 -2.53
CA LYS A 111 -10.10 -3.70 -1.70
C LYS A 111 -11.26 -3.28 -2.59
N PHE A 112 -12.33 -4.05 -2.56
CA PHE A 112 -13.60 -3.70 -3.18
C PHE A 112 -14.38 -2.82 -2.20
N THR A 113 -14.89 -1.70 -2.71
CA THR A 113 -15.64 -0.71 -1.94
C THR A 113 -17.01 -0.53 -2.57
N LYS A 114 -18.01 -0.21 -1.75
CA LYS A 114 -19.40 0.01 -2.17
C LYS A 114 -20.09 -1.26 -2.70
N ILE A 115 -19.78 -2.43 -2.15
CA ILE A 115 -20.56 -3.64 -2.43
C ILE A 115 -21.89 -3.50 -1.68
N PRO A 116 -23.05 -3.61 -2.36
CA PRO A 116 -24.35 -3.59 -1.69
C PRO A 116 -24.40 -4.64 -0.58
N TRP A 117 -24.92 -4.28 0.60
CA TRP A 117 -25.07 -5.14 1.79
C TRP A 117 -23.77 -5.57 2.52
N VAL A 118 -22.65 -5.73 1.80
CA VAL A 118 -21.36 -6.18 2.36
C VAL A 118 -20.43 -5.01 2.71
N GLY A 119 -20.60 -3.86 2.07
CA GLY A 119 -19.78 -2.67 2.30
C GLY A 119 -18.41 -2.75 1.64
N ASN A 120 -17.36 -2.97 2.43
CA ASN A 120 -15.98 -3.03 1.96
C ASN A 120 -15.39 -4.42 2.19
N PHE A 121 -14.85 -5.03 1.13
CA PHE A 121 -14.22 -6.34 1.19
C PHE A 121 -12.76 -6.20 0.75
N THR A 122 -11.82 -6.71 1.54
CA THR A 122 -10.39 -6.66 1.23
C THR A 122 -9.90 -8.09 1.01
N VAL A 123 -8.86 -8.27 0.21
CA VAL A 123 -8.19 -9.55 0.06
C VAL A 123 -6.72 -9.31 -0.23
N GLY A 124 -5.84 -10.06 0.43
CA GLY A 124 -4.39 -9.99 0.24
C GLY A 124 -3.66 -9.78 1.55
N ASN A 125 -2.44 -9.26 1.47
CA ASN A 125 -1.59 -8.98 2.61
C ASN A 125 -1.77 -7.53 3.07
N PHE A 126 -2.34 -7.32 4.24
CA PHE A 126 -2.58 -5.99 4.80
C PHE A 126 -2.53 -6.01 6.32
N LYS A 127 -2.57 -4.83 6.94
CA LYS A 127 -2.58 -4.71 8.39
C LYS A 127 -3.85 -5.28 9.00
N GLU A 128 -3.70 -6.10 10.02
CA GLU A 128 -4.85 -6.53 10.80
C GLU A 128 -5.43 -5.36 11.60
N PRO A 129 -6.77 -5.28 11.77
CA PRO A 129 -7.41 -4.22 12.53
C PRO A 129 -7.29 -4.47 14.04
N ARG A 130 -6.06 -4.62 14.54
CA ARG A 130 -5.74 -4.73 15.97
C ARG A 130 -4.84 -3.57 16.38
N GLY A 131 -5.12 -2.96 17.53
CA GLY A 131 -4.31 -1.89 18.08
C GLY A 131 -4.35 -0.58 17.28
N PHE A 132 -4.68 0.54 17.95
CA PHE A 132 -4.68 1.84 17.28
C PHE A 132 -3.28 2.23 16.77
N GLU A 133 -2.24 1.98 17.57
CA GLU A 133 -0.85 2.27 17.23
C GLU A 133 -0.34 1.42 16.05
N MET A 134 -0.78 0.16 15.98
CA MET A 134 -0.43 -0.74 14.88
C MET A 134 -1.09 -0.30 13.57
N ILE A 135 -2.39 0.03 13.58
CA ILE A 135 -3.11 0.51 12.39
C ILE A 135 -2.60 1.89 11.95
N CYS A 136 -2.22 2.76 12.91
CA CYS A 136 -1.66 4.07 12.64
C CYS A 136 -0.48 3.99 11.66
N SER A 137 -0.40 4.95 10.75
CA SER A 137 0.71 5.04 9.81
C SER A 137 1.99 5.36 10.59
N SER A 138 3.07 4.64 10.33
CA SER A 138 4.37 4.92 10.95
C SER A 138 5.01 6.25 10.53
N ASN A 139 4.32 7.08 9.73
CA ASN A 139 4.67 8.50 9.54
C ASN A 139 4.22 9.39 10.71
N PHE A 140 3.23 8.93 11.48
CA PHE A 140 2.51 9.74 12.47
C PHE A 140 2.49 9.05 13.84
N ILE A 141 3.39 8.11 14.07
CA ILE A 141 3.64 7.58 15.41
C ILE A 141 4.41 8.65 16.21
N SER A 142 4.09 8.79 17.49
CA SER A 142 4.67 9.83 18.35
C SER A 142 6.13 9.56 18.70
N PHE A 143 6.48 8.28 18.89
CA PHE A 143 7.83 7.82 19.21
C PHE A 143 8.52 7.20 17.99
N MET A 144 9.85 7.04 18.05
CA MET A 144 10.62 6.41 16.97
C MET A 144 10.22 4.96 16.73
N GLU A 145 9.96 4.24 17.81
CA GLU A 145 9.43 2.88 17.81
C GLU A 145 8.02 2.84 18.34
N ARG A 146 7.34 1.75 18.02
CA ARG A 146 6.04 1.45 18.61
C ARG A 146 6.19 0.87 20.01
N SER A 147 5.12 0.92 20.80
CA SER A 147 5.09 0.30 22.11
C SER A 147 5.38 -1.21 22.06
N LEU A 148 5.97 -1.72 23.14
CA LEU A 148 6.29 -3.14 23.29
C LEU A 148 5.05 -4.05 23.19
N VAL A 149 3.87 -3.52 23.53
CA VAL A 149 2.60 -4.26 23.46
C VAL A 149 2.29 -4.70 22.03
N ASN A 150 2.76 -3.97 21.03
CA ASN A 150 2.57 -4.34 19.62
C ASN A 150 3.31 -5.62 19.20
N VAL A 151 4.16 -6.21 20.06
CA VAL A 151 4.72 -7.54 19.82
C VAL A 151 3.61 -8.61 19.75
N TYR A 152 2.49 -8.40 20.43
CA TYR A 152 1.33 -9.29 20.40
C TYR A 152 0.34 -8.96 19.27
N ASP A 153 0.46 -7.77 18.68
CA ASP A 153 -0.33 -7.37 17.52
C ASP A 153 0.33 -7.90 16.25
N ASN A 154 -0.39 -8.73 15.51
CA ASN A 154 0.12 -9.20 14.24
C ASN A 154 0.13 -8.05 13.22
N ASP A 155 1.30 -7.61 12.74
CA ASP A 155 1.41 -6.41 11.89
C ASP A 155 0.64 -6.59 10.59
N ARG A 156 0.93 -7.66 9.84
CA ARG A 156 0.29 -7.93 8.55
C ARG A 156 0.23 -9.42 8.24
N ASN A 157 -0.91 -9.84 7.68
CA ASN A 157 -1.12 -11.20 7.20
C ASN A 157 -1.88 -11.23 5.88
N LEU A 158 -1.72 -12.36 5.20
CA LEU A 158 -2.57 -12.73 4.07
C LEU A 158 -3.96 -13.12 4.60
N GLY A 159 -4.98 -12.41 4.15
CA GLY A 159 -6.36 -12.63 4.60
C GLY A 159 -7.40 -11.92 3.75
N ILE A 160 -8.62 -11.84 4.30
CA ILE A 160 -9.79 -11.16 3.75
C ILE A 160 -10.37 -10.15 4.76
#